data_AF-A0A1V5YFA5-F1
#
_entry.id   AF-A0A1V5YFA5-F1
#
_cell.length_a   1.000
_cell.length_b   1.000
_cell.length_c   1.000
_cell.angle_alpha   90.00
_cell.angle_beta   90.00
_cell.angle_gamma   90.00
#
_symmetry.space_group_name_H-M   'P 1'
#
loop_
_entity.id
_entity.type
_entity.pdbx_description
1 polymer ?
#
loop_
_entity_poly.entity_id
_entity_poly.type
_entity_poly.pdbx_seq_one_letter_code
_entity_poly.pdbx_strand_id
1 'polypeptide(L)'
;MYPCFAAMGTLIAADLLSGIAITMEFSHPDDRPTYIGLANTLPGLFSAVAPLLGGWIAARAGYTMLFLVAGGLSAITWVVLHWLVKEPRKAGGAAGSVG
;
A
#
# COMPACT_ATOMS: atom_id res chain seq x y z
N MET A 1 16.66 0.17 -18.64
CA MET A 1 16.89 0.01 -17.18
C MET A 1 16.51 1.26 -16.37
N TYR A 2 16.60 2.48 -16.91
CA TYR A 2 16.13 3.71 -16.24
C TYR A 2 14.64 3.79 -15.84
N PRO A 3 13.65 3.30 -16.62
CA PRO A 3 12.24 3.46 -16.24
C PRO A 3 11.83 2.67 -14.99
N CYS A 4 12.45 1.51 -14.72
CA CYS A 4 12.21 0.77 -13.48
C CYS A 4 12.65 1.57 -12.25
N PHE A 5 13.81 2.23 -12.32
CA PHE A 5 14.30 3.04 -11.20
C PHE A 5 13.44 4.28 -10.98
N ALA A 6 13.00 4.93 -12.06
CA ALA A 6 12.06 6.05 -11.95
C ALA A 6 10.73 5.61 -11.31
N ALA A 7 10.16 4.49 -11.77
CA ALA A 7 8.93 3.93 -11.19
C ALA A 7 9.11 3.57 -9.71
N MET A 8 10.23 2.96 -9.33
CA MET A 8 10.54 2.66 -7.94
C MET A 8 10.64 3.92 -7.07
N GLY A 9 11.27 4.98 -7.59
CA GLY A 9 11.31 6.29 -6.91
C GLY A 9 9.92 6.90 -6.72
N THR A 10 9.07 6.85 -7.74
CA THR A 10 7.68 7.31 -7.64
C THR A 10 6.88 6.51 -6.62
N LEU A 11 7.04 5.19 -6.59
CA LEU A 11 6.38 4.32 -5.60
C LEU A 11 6.77 4.69 -4.17
N ILE A 12 8.06 4.84 -3.90
CA ILE A 12 8.55 5.23 -2.56
C ILE A 12 7.99 6.59 -2.14
N ALA A 13 7.99 7.57 -3.05
CA ALA A 13 7.45 8.89 -2.77
C ALA A 13 5.93 8.87 -2.52
N ALA A 14 5.19 8.08 -3.30
CA ALA A 14 3.75 7.92 -3.13
C ALA A 14 3.39 7.25 -1.80
N ASP A 15 4.12 6.20 -1.40
CA ASP A 15 3.91 5.52 -0.12
C ASP A 15 4.15 6.45 1.07
N LEU A 16 5.22 7.26 1.01
CA LEU A 16 5.54 8.21 2.08
C LEU A 16 4.44 9.28 2.23
N LEU A 17 3.94 9.81 1.11
CA LEU A 17 2.92 10.86 1.11
C LEU A 17 1.54 10.32 1.49
N SER A 18 1.16 9.17 0.94
CA SER A 18 -0.11 8.50 1.20
C SER A 18 -0.19 7.98 2.64
N GLY A 19 0.88 7.37 3.16
CA GLY A 19 0.93 6.82 4.51
C GLY A 19 0.64 7.85 5.60
N ILE A 20 1.10 9.09 5.40
CA ILE A 20 0.83 10.23 6.30
C ILE A 20 -0.60 10.76 6.14
N ALA A 21 -1.10 10.89 4.90
CA ALA A 21 -2.43 11.43 4.63
C ALA A 21 -3.56 10.50 5.10
N ILE A 22 -3.46 9.19 4.81
CA ILE A 22 -4.49 8.21 5.15
C ILE A 22 -4.61 8.00 6.67
N THR A 23 -3.49 8.02 7.41
CA THR A 23 -3.55 7.89 8.87
C THR A 23 -4.15 9.13 9.54
N MET A 24 -3.98 10.31 8.95
CA MET A 24 -4.61 11.54 9.45
C MET A 24 -6.10 11.63 9.12
N GLU A 25 -6.52 11.14 7.94
CA GLU A 25 -7.90 11.28 7.43
C GLU A 25 -8.85 10.17 7.89
N PHE A 26 -8.36 8.95 8.13
CA PHE A 26 -9.20 7.81 8.52
C PHE A 26 -9.22 7.51 10.03
N SER A 27 -8.47 8.25 10.83
CA SER A 27 -8.34 7.95 12.25
C SER A 27 -9.04 8.97 13.13
N HIS A 28 -10.10 8.54 13.80
CA HIS A 28 -10.65 9.24 14.97
C HIS A 28 -9.52 9.39 16.02
N PRO A 29 -9.44 10.50 16.77
CA PRO A 29 -8.27 10.84 17.60
C PRO A 29 -7.78 9.73 18.54
N ASP A 30 -8.69 8.87 19.00
CA ASP A 30 -8.44 7.86 20.05
C ASP A 30 -7.80 6.55 19.54
N ASP A 31 -7.99 6.16 18.27
CA ASP A 31 -7.50 4.87 17.72
C ASP A 31 -6.27 5.00 16.79
N ARG A 32 -5.81 6.24 16.56
CA ARG A 32 -4.62 6.58 15.75
C ARG A 32 -3.39 5.71 16.05
N PRO A 33 -2.99 5.48 17.31
CA PRO A 33 -1.76 4.75 17.62
C PRO A 33 -1.82 3.29 17.13
N THR A 34 -2.97 2.64 17.22
CA THR A 34 -3.15 1.24 16.81
C THR A 34 -3.10 1.11 15.29
N TYR A 35 -3.79 1.99 14.56
CA TYR A 35 -3.76 2.00 13.09
C TYR A 35 -2.39 2.34 12.53
N ILE A 36 -1.69 3.33 13.12
CA ILE A 36 -0.31 3.66 12.76
C ILE A 36 0.62 2.48 13.08
N GLY A 37 0.43 1.82 14.22
CA GLY A 37 1.18 0.62 14.59
C GLY A 37 1.02 -0.51 13.56
N LEU A 38 -0.21 -0.80 13.16
CA LEU A 38 -0.51 -1.81 12.12
C LEU A 38 0.08 -1.42 10.76
N ALA A 39 -0.04 -0.15 10.38
CA ALA A 39 0.51 0.37 9.13
C ALA A 39 2.04 0.26 9.03
N ASN A 40 2.77 0.23 10.14
CA ASN A 40 4.23 0.04 10.14
C ASN A 40 4.64 -1.42 10.31
N THR A 41 3.92 -2.18 11.14
CA THR A 41 4.28 -3.56 11.50
C THR A 41 3.96 -4.55 10.39
N LEU A 42 2.80 -4.42 9.72
CA LEU A 42 2.42 -5.32 8.64
C LEU A 42 3.40 -5.24 7.45
N PRO A 43 3.72 -4.05 6.89
CA PRO A 43 4.70 -3.97 5.81
C PRO A 43 6.09 -4.43 6.24
N GLY A 44 6.51 -4.12 7.48
CA GLY A 44 7.79 -4.60 8.02
C GLY A 44 7.86 -6.12 8.08
N LEU A 45 6.81 -6.77 8.57
CA LEU A 45 6.71 -8.24 8.64
C LEU A 45 6.75 -8.87 7.24
N PHE A 46 5.95 -8.37 6.30
CA PHE A 46 5.95 -8.88 4.94
C PHE A 46 7.27 -8.62 4.21
N SER A 47 7.92 -7.48 4.46
CA SER A 47 9.25 -7.16 3.88
C SER A 47 10.34 -8.08 4.41
N ALA A 48 10.22 -8.60 5.62
CA ALA A 48 11.16 -9.59 6.15
C ALA A 48 10.99 -10.96 5.49
N VAL A 49 9.77 -11.37 5.18
CA VAL A 49 9.45 -12.70 4.62
C VAL A 49 9.52 -12.73 3.09
N ALA A 50 9.22 -11.61 2.42
CA ALA A 50 9.16 -11.51 0.97
C ALA A 50 10.45 -11.93 0.24
N PRO A 51 11.68 -11.57 0.69
CA PRO A 51 12.91 -12.01 0.04
C PRO A 51 13.11 -13.53 0.09
N LEU A 52 12.72 -14.18 1.18
CA LEU A 52 12.83 -15.64 1.33
C LEU A 52 11.89 -16.35 0.35
N LEU A 53 10.64 -15.90 0.27
CA LEU A 53 9.67 -16.44 -0.68
C LEU A 53 10.07 -16.15 -2.13
N GLY A 54 10.49 -14.91 -2.41
CA GLY A 54 10.90 -14.48 -3.74
C GLY A 54 12.13 -15.23 -4.23
N GLY A 55 13.14 -15.40 -3.37
CA GLY A 55 14.34 -16.18 -3.65
C GLY A 55 14.03 -17.66 -3.90
N TRP A 56 13.14 -18.26 -3.11
CA TRP A 56 12.70 -19.64 -3.29
C TRP A 56 11.95 -19.85 -4.62
N ILE A 57 11.05 -18.94 -4.98
CA ILE A 57 10.33 -18.96 -6.27
C ILE A 57 11.33 -18.79 -7.43
N ALA A 58 12.24 -17.83 -7.33
CA ALA A 58 13.26 -17.61 -8.35
C ALA A 58 14.16 -18.82 -8.54
N ALA A 59 14.55 -19.50 -7.46
CA ALA A 59 15.41 -20.68 -7.51
C ALA A 59 14.74 -21.89 -8.19
N ARG A 60 13.42 -22.06 -8.06
CA ARG A 60 12.70 -23.23 -8.61
C ARG A 60 12.03 -22.97 -9.96
N ALA A 61 11.44 -21.79 -10.15
CA ALA A 61 10.62 -21.45 -11.31
C ALA A 61 11.21 -20.32 -12.17
N GLY A 62 12.36 -19.77 -11.76
CA GLY A 62 13.05 -18.68 -12.47
C GLY A 62 12.45 -17.29 -12.22
N TYR A 63 13.15 -16.28 -12.71
CA TYR A 63 12.77 -14.88 -12.54
C TYR A 63 11.46 -14.52 -13.24
N THR A 64 11.14 -15.15 -14.37
CA THR A 64 9.87 -14.90 -15.09
C THR A 64 8.66 -15.17 -14.19
N MET A 65 8.64 -16.31 -13.50
CA MET A 65 7.54 -16.65 -12.60
C MET A 65 7.51 -15.72 -11.38
N LEU A 66 8.67 -15.34 -10.84
CA LEU A 66 8.77 -14.36 -9.75
C LEU A 66 8.12 -13.03 -10.13
N PHE A 67 8.45 -12.49 -11.32
CA PHE A 67 7.88 -11.23 -11.78
C PHE A 67 6.39 -11.32 -12.09
N LEU A 68 5.89 -12.46 -12.60
CA LEU A 68 4.46 -12.68 -12.81
C LEU A 68 3.69 -12.72 -11.48
N VAL A 69 4.23 -13.40 -10.47
CA VAL A 69 3.62 -13.45 -9.13
C VAL A 69 3.61 -12.06 -8.50
N ALA A 70 4.74 -11.34 -8.54
CA ALA A 70 4.83 -9.99 -8.01
C ALA A 70 3.86 -9.03 -8.73
N GLY A 71 3.84 -9.06 -10.07
CA GLY A 71 2.93 -8.25 -10.89
C GLY A 71 1.46 -8.58 -10.64
N GLY A 72 1.12 -9.88 -10.48
CA GLY A 72 -0.23 -10.32 -10.13
C GLY A 72 -0.66 -9.82 -8.75
N LEU A 73 0.24 -9.87 -7.76
CA LEU A 73 -0.05 -9.34 -6.43
C LEU A 73 -0.28 -7.82 -6.45
N SER A 74 0.54 -7.08 -7.21
CA SER A 74 0.35 -5.64 -7.43
C SER A 74 -0.98 -5.33 -8.11
N ALA A 75 -1.39 -6.13 -9.10
CA ALA A 75 -2.69 -5.98 -9.76
C ALA A 75 -3.85 -6.24 -8.79
N ILE A 76 -3.75 -7.26 -7.93
CA ILE A 76 -4.74 -7.54 -6.87
C ILE A 76 -4.84 -6.34 -5.92
N THR A 77 -3.71 -5.81 -5.45
CA THR A 77 -3.69 -4.62 -4.59
C THR A 77 -4.39 -3.44 -5.27
N TRP A 78 -4.11 -3.19 -6.55
CA TRP A 78 -4.76 -2.12 -7.30
C TRP A 78 -6.28 -2.34 -7.41
N VAL A 79 -6.74 -3.55 -7.73
CA VAL A 79 -8.18 -3.88 -7.82
C VAL A 79 -8.87 -3.70 -6.46
N VAL A 80 -8.25 -4.20 -5.38
CA VAL A 80 -8.78 -4.06 -4.02
C VAL A 80 -8.87 -2.60 -3.62
N LEU A 81 -7.82 -1.80 -3.85
CA LEU A 81 -7.86 -0.37 -3.54
C LEU A 81 -8.89 0.36 -4.40
N HIS A 82 -8.99 0.03 -5.68
CA HIS A 82 -9.89 0.72 -6.60
C HIS A 82 -11.38 0.44 -6.30
N TRP A 83 -11.74 -0.78 -5.90
CA TRP A 83 -13.15 -1.16 -5.68
C TRP A 83 -13.58 -1.20 -4.22
N LEU A 84 -12.67 -1.51 -3.30
CA LEU A 84 -13.01 -1.69 -1.88
C LEU A 84 -12.87 -0.38 -1.09
N VAL A 85 -12.05 0.58 -1.54
CA VAL A 85 -11.95 1.90 -0.93
C VAL A 85 -13.10 2.78 -1.43
N LYS A 86 -14.20 2.80 -0.67
CA LYS A 86 -15.24 3.83 -0.80
C LYS A 86 -14.65 5.17 -0.33
N GLU A 87 -14.46 6.11 -1.27
CA GLU A 87 -14.03 7.47 -0.94
C GLU A 87 -14.95 8.11 0.12
N PRO A 88 -14.43 8.49 1.31
CA PRO A 88 -15.21 9.15 2.37
C PRO A 88 -15.75 10.52 1.96
N ARG A 89 -15.14 11.14 0.94
CA ARG A 89 -15.45 12.52 0.52
C ARG A 89 -16.82 12.68 -0.12
N LYS A 90 -17.52 11.59 -0.47
CA LYS A 90 -18.93 11.66 -0.91
C LYS A 90 -19.94 11.66 0.24
N ALA A 91 -19.51 11.38 1.47
CA ALA A 91 -20.38 11.42 2.66
C ALA A 91 -20.27 12.72 3.48
N GLY A 92 -19.21 13.51 3.29
CA GLY A 92 -18.92 14.73 4.06
C GLY A 92 -19.34 16.06 3.42
N GLY A 93 -20.15 16.06 2.36
CA GLY A 93 -20.61 17.28 1.68
C GLY A 93 -21.72 18.07 2.38
N ALA A 94 -22.10 17.73 3.63
CA ALA A 94 -23.29 18.27 4.28
C ALA A 94 -23.13 18.63 5.78
N ALA A 95 -21.93 18.95 6.26
CA ALA A 95 -21.76 19.44 7.63
C ALA A 95 -20.62 20.47 7.69
N GLY A 96 -20.99 21.76 7.57
CA GLY A 96 -20.03 22.85 7.81
C GLY A 96 -20.37 24.21 7.20
N SER A 97 -21.62 24.48 6.81
CA SER A 97 -22.13 25.83 6.56
C SER A 97 -23.22 26.18 7.58
N VAL A 98 -22.89 26.31 8.87
CA VAL A 98 -23.76 26.99 9.85
C VAL A 98 -22.91 27.55 10.98
N GLY A 99 -22.98 28.87 11.18
CA GLY A 99 -22.80 29.55 12.47
C GLY A 99 -21.41 30.06 12.77
#